data_AF-A0A803P8E6-F1
#
_entry.id   AF-A0A803P8E6-F1
#
_cell.length_a   1.000
_cell.length_b   1.000
_cell.length_c   1.000
_cell.angle_alpha   90.00
_cell.angle_beta   90.00
_cell.angle_gamma   90.00
#
_symmetry.space_group_name_H-M   'P 1'
#
loop_
_entity.id
_entity.type
_entity.pdbx_description
1 polymer ?
#
loop_
_entity_poly.entity_id
_entity_poly.type
_entity_poly.pdbx_seq_one_letter_code
_entity_poly.pdbx_strand_id
1 'polypeptide(L)'
;MEPEVIEAELVLPTHLSFKRVQMYEKYPKGQSRDVNIESPPSMHPCKKICDITGYEAPYSDPRTNLRYANAEVFKLIRSLPNEYVQRYLAQRNAAVVLK
;
A
#
# COMPACT_ATOMS: atom_id res chain seq x y z
N MET A 1 -15.17 -32.35 39.85
CA MET A 1 -14.55 -33.07 38.71
C MET A 1 -14.76 -32.16 37.52
N GLU A 2 -13.71 -31.45 37.10
CA GLU A 2 -13.71 -30.37 36.10
C GLU A 2 -14.39 -30.76 34.78
N PRO A 3 -14.89 -29.80 33.98
CA PRO A 3 -14.00 -29.29 32.92
C PRO A 3 -14.07 -27.78 32.63
N GLU A 4 -12.88 -27.18 32.60
CA GLU A 4 -12.28 -26.37 31.52
C GLU A 4 -12.96 -25.08 31.00
N VAL A 5 -12.36 -23.96 31.44
CA VAL A 5 -11.87 -22.79 30.69
C VAL A 5 -12.71 -22.19 29.54
N ILE A 6 -13.64 -21.31 29.94
CA ILE A 6 -13.75 -19.87 29.58
C ILE A 6 -13.39 -19.48 28.13
N GLU A 7 -14.40 -19.44 27.25
CA GLU A 7 -14.39 -18.50 26.11
C GLU A 7 -14.64 -17.10 26.64
N ALA A 8 -13.63 -16.23 26.54
CA ALA A 8 -13.69 -14.86 27.00
C ALA A 8 -14.62 -14.02 26.11
N GLU A 9 -15.92 -14.09 26.38
CA GLU A 9 -16.90 -13.10 25.98
C GLU A 9 -16.57 -11.80 26.73
N LEU A 10 -15.65 -11.01 26.16
CA LEU A 10 -15.31 -9.69 26.66
C LEU A 10 -16.46 -8.76 26.30
N VAL A 11 -17.48 -8.76 27.17
CA VAL A 11 -18.59 -7.82 27.21
C VAL A 11 -18.02 -6.41 27.22
N LEU A 12 -17.87 -5.79 26.05
CA LEU A 12 -17.49 -4.39 25.97
C LEU A 12 -18.71 -3.54 26.34
N PRO A 13 -18.58 -2.65 27.35
CA PRO A 13 -19.71 -1.89 27.89
C PRO A 13 -20.40 -0.99 26.86
N THR A 14 -21.72 -0.94 26.95
CA THR A 14 -22.68 -0.34 26.01
C THR A 14 -22.69 1.19 25.95
N HIS A 15 -21.73 1.90 26.54
CA HIS A 15 -21.69 3.36 26.39
C HIS A 15 -20.29 3.97 26.59
N LEU A 16 -19.55 4.14 25.49
CA LEU A 16 -18.43 5.09 25.42
C LEU A 16 -18.80 6.21 24.42
N SER A 17 -19.19 7.36 24.97
CA SER A 17 -19.71 8.52 24.23
C SER A 17 -18.69 9.20 23.30
N PHE A 18 -17.40 8.90 23.43
CA PHE A 18 -16.33 9.54 22.63
C PHE A 18 -16.01 8.84 21.30
N LYS A 19 -16.52 7.61 21.10
CA LYS A 19 -16.51 6.82 19.84
C LYS A 19 -17.20 7.44 18.61
N ARG A 20 -18.07 8.43 18.80
CA ARG A 20 -19.13 8.73 17.82
C ARG A 20 -18.71 9.64 16.65
N VAL A 21 -17.61 10.39 16.75
CA VAL A 21 -17.34 11.48 15.79
C VAL A 21 -16.39 11.11 14.64
N GLN A 22 -15.48 10.15 14.79
CA GLN A 22 -14.52 9.83 13.71
C GLN A 22 -15.04 8.78 12.70
N MET A 23 -16.19 8.16 12.96
CA MET A 23 -16.67 7.01 12.17
C MET A 23 -17.94 7.29 11.36
N TYR A 24 -18.59 8.44 11.52
CA TYR A 24 -19.95 8.64 10.97
C TYR A 24 -20.03 9.41 9.65
N GLU A 25 -18.93 9.97 9.15
CA GLU A 25 -18.94 10.77 7.91
C GLU A 25 -18.19 10.12 6.73
N LYS A 26 -17.34 9.11 6.95
CA LYS A 26 -16.38 8.66 5.93
C LYS A 26 -16.57 7.26 5.37
N TYR A 27 -17.51 6.48 5.89
CA TYR A 27 -17.79 5.12 5.42
C TYR A 27 -19.26 5.00 5.01
N PRO A 28 -19.57 4.61 3.75
CA PRO A 28 -20.95 4.42 3.33
C PRO A 28 -21.60 3.32 4.16
N LYS A 29 -22.80 3.59 4.67
CA LYS A 29 -23.58 2.64 5.48
C LYS A 29 -23.92 1.42 4.62
N GLY A 30 -23.26 0.29 4.88
CA GLY A 30 -23.53 -0.97 4.19
C GLY A 30 -22.38 -1.98 4.14
N GLN A 31 -21.16 -1.60 4.54
CA GLN A 31 -20.03 -2.53 4.53
C GLN A 31 -20.09 -3.45 5.76
N SER A 32 -20.09 -4.76 5.51
CA SER A 32 -20.02 -5.81 6.52
C SER A 32 -18.88 -5.51 7.49
N ARG A 33 -19.13 -5.69 8.79
CA ARG A 33 -18.12 -5.56 9.83
C ARG A 33 -17.02 -6.58 9.55
N ASP A 34 -15.95 -6.13 8.92
CA ASP A 34 -14.82 -6.98 8.55
C ASP A 34 -14.25 -7.61 9.83
N VAL A 35 -14.33 -8.93 9.90
CA VAL A 35 -13.70 -9.76 10.94
C VAL A 35 -12.18 -9.91 10.72
N ASN A 36 -11.61 -9.05 9.88
CA ASN A 36 -10.20 -9.07 9.50
C ASN A 36 -9.43 -8.01 10.31
N ILE A 37 -8.34 -8.44 10.94
CA ILE A 37 -7.44 -7.58 11.75
C ILE A 37 -6.52 -6.75 10.83
N GLU A 38 -6.47 -7.08 9.54
CA GLU A 38 -5.69 -6.33 8.57
C GLU A 38 -6.15 -4.87 8.47
N SER A 39 -5.17 -3.98 8.34
CA SER A 39 -5.45 -2.56 8.17
C SER A 39 -6.10 -2.32 6.81
N PRO A 40 -7.12 -1.44 6.72
CA PRO A 40 -7.70 -1.07 5.44
C PRO A 40 -6.64 -0.41 4.55
N PRO A 41 -6.75 -0.55 3.21
CA PRO A 41 -5.81 0.08 2.29
C PRO A 41 -5.85 1.61 2.42
N SER A 42 -4.71 2.26 2.14
CA SER A 42 -4.62 3.72 2.16
C SER A 42 -5.56 4.35 1.12
N MET A 43 -6.35 5.32 1.55
CA MET A 43 -7.16 6.17 0.64
C MET A 43 -6.39 7.38 0.09
N HIS A 44 -5.18 7.66 0.61
CA HIS A 44 -4.39 8.79 0.14
C HIS A 44 -3.65 8.44 -1.15
N PRO A 45 -3.58 9.36 -2.13
CA PRO A 45 -2.89 9.11 -3.39
C PRO A 45 -1.40 8.82 -3.13
N CYS A 46 -0.90 7.74 -3.73
CA CYS A 46 0.51 7.38 -3.61
C CYS A 46 1.41 8.39 -4.34
N LYS A 47 2.45 8.87 -3.68
CA LYS A 47 3.49 9.69 -4.31
C LYS A 47 4.30 8.86 -5.30
N LYS A 48 4.65 9.45 -6.44
CA LYS A 48 5.53 8.82 -7.43
C LYS A 48 6.98 9.17 -7.12
N ILE A 49 7.77 8.15 -6.82
CA ILE A 49 9.18 8.28 -6.49
C ILE A 49 10.02 7.69 -7.63
N CYS A 50 11.17 8.30 -7.89
CA CYS A 50 12.17 7.87 -8.85
C CYS A 50 12.80 6.57 -8.38
N ASP A 51 12.84 5.56 -9.26
CA ASP A 51 13.30 4.22 -8.92
C ASP A 51 14.81 4.16 -8.66
N ILE A 52 15.58 5.16 -9.13
CA ILE A 52 17.04 5.21 -9.01
C ILE A 52 17.48 6.16 -7.88
N THR A 53 16.93 7.38 -7.83
CA THR A 53 17.42 8.44 -6.93
C THR A 53 16.57 8.65 -5.68
N GLY A 54 15.33 8.16 -5.64
CA GLY A 54 14.42 8.38 -4.51
C GLY A 54 13.76 9.76 -4.45
N TYR A 55 14.04 10.67 -5.40
CA TYR A 55 13.34 11.95 -5.52
C TYR A 55 11.93 11.79 -6.13
N GLU A 56 11.10 12.81 -6.02
CA GLU A 56 9.79 12.82 -6.69
C GLU A 56 9.96 12.68 -8.21
N ALA A 57 9.24 11.74 -8.80
CA ALA A 57 9.31 11.42 -10.23
C ALA A 57 8.02 11.84 -10.94
N PRO A 58 8.01 13.03 -11.59
CA PRO A 58 6.88 13.46 -12.40
C PRO A 58 6.72 12.63 -13.69
N TYR A 59 7.78 11.96 -14.15
CA TYR A 59 7.79 11.26 -15.43
C TYR A 59 8.01 9.75 -15.31
N SER A 60 7.61 9.02 -16.34
CA SER A 60 7.80 7.57 -16.44
C SER A 60 8.17 7.20 -17.88
N ASP A 61 9.11 6.28 -18.03
CA ASP A 61 9.60 5.85 -19.32
C ASP A 61 8.70 4.76 -19.94
N PRO A 62 8.07 4.95 -21.11
CA PRO A 62 7.15 3.96 -21.68
C PRO A 62 7.81 2.64 -22.10
N ARG A 63 9.13 2.62 -22.31
CA ARG A 63 9.85 1.39 -22.69
C ARG A 63 10.13 0.49 -21.50
N THR A 64 10.56 1.08 -20.39
CA THR A 64 11.04 0.35 -19.20
C THR A 64 10.07 0.42 -18.03
N ASN A 65 9.06 1.30 -18.08
CA ASN A 65 8.18 1.68 -16.99
C ASN A 65 8.91 2.24 -15.75
N LEU A 66 10.19 2.62 -15.85
CA LEU A 66 10.92 3.24 -14.76
C LEU A 66 10.49 4.69 -14.57
N ARG A 67 10.37 5.11 -13.31
CA ARG A 67 10.03 6.47 -12.91
C ARG A 67 11.30 7.30 -12.76
N TYR A 68 11.31 8.53 -13.29
CA TYR A 68 12.48 9.41 -13.24
C TYR A 68 12.12 10.87 -12.95
N ALA A 69 13.08 11.58 -12.34
CA ALA A 69 12.95 13.00 -11.99
C ALA A 69 13.54 13.93 -13.06
N ASN A 70 14.78 13.64 -13.50
CA ASN A 70 15.60 14.54 -14.32
C ASN A 70 16.01 13.90 -15.65
N ALA A 71 16.44 14.73 -16.60
CA ALA A 71 16.91 14.27 -17.92
C ALA A 71 18.18 13.40 -17.84
N GLU A 72 19.05 13.61 -16.86
CA GLU A 72 20.25 12.80 -16.64
C GLU A 72 19.89 11.35 -16.29
N VAL A 73 18.91 11.17 -15.39
CA VAL A 73 18.40 9.85 -15.00
C VAL A 73 17.73 9.16 -16.20
N PHE A 74 17.02 9.91 -17.04
CA PHE A 74 16.44 9.36 -18.27
C PHE A 74 17.51 8.82 -19.23
N LYS A 75 18.63 9.53 -19.42
CA LYS A 75 19.77 9.04 -20.21
C LYS A 75 20.36 7.77 -19.62
N LEU A 76 20.51 7.72 -18.29
CA LEU A 76 20.99 6.54 -17.57
C LEU A 76 20.05 5.34 -17.82
N ILE A 77 18.73 5.52 -17.63
CA ILE A 77 17.71 4.49 -17.87
C ILE A 77 17.83 3.90 -19.27
N ARG A 78 18.09 4.73 -20.28
CA ARG A 78 18.21 4.29 -21.68
C ARG A 78 19.47 3.49 -21.98
N SER A 79 20.49 3.58 -21.13
CA SER A 79 21.71 2.79 -21.21
C SER A 79 21.68 1.51 -20.36
N LEU A 80 20.66 1.33 -19.50
CA LEU A 80 20.59 0.20 -18.58
C LEU A 80 20.20 -1.12 -19.28
N PRO A 81 20.82 -2.25 -18.89
CA PRO A 81 20.38 -3.57 -19.32
C PRO A 81 18.99 -3.91 -18.76
N ASN A 82 18.24 -4.77 -19.46
CA ASN A 82 16.91 -5.20 -19.03
C ASN A 82 16.91 -5.89 -17.66
N GLU A 83 18.00 -6.57 -17.29
CA GLU A 83 18.15 -7.19 -15.97
C GLU A 83 18.05 -6.16 -14.83
N TYR A 84 18.75 -5.03 -14.95
CA TYR A 84 18.68 -3.96 -13.96
C TYR A 84 17.31 -3.31 -13.93
N VAL A 85 16.67 -3.12 -15.09
CA VAL A 85 15.29 -2.62 -15.18
C VAL A 85 14.35 -3.51 -14.37
N GLN A 86 14.42 -4.83 -14.55
CA GLN A 86 13.58 -5.76 -13.79
C GLN A 86 13.89 -5.71 -12.28
N ARG A 87 15.16 -5.56 -11.89
CA ARG A 87 15.53 -5.40 -10.47
C ARG A 87 14.92 -4.14 -9.85
N TYR A 88 14.99 -3.00 -10.53
CA TYR A 88 14.37 -1.76 -10.05
C TYR A 88 12.84 -1.86 -10.00
N LEU A 89 12.22 -2.49 -11.01
CA LEU A 89 10.78 -2.74 -11.00
C LEU A 89 10.36 -3.68 -9.87
N ALA A 90 11.16 -4.69 -9.55
CA ALA A 90 10.89 -5.66 -8.49
C ALA A 90 10.86 -4.99 -7.11
N GLN A 91 11.73 -4.00 -6.88
CA GLN A 91 11.76 -3.25 -5.61
C GLN A 91 10.42 -2.55 -5.30
N ARG A 92 9.70 -2.09 -6.34
CA ARG A 92 8.37 -1.48 -6.21
C ARG A 92 7.21 -2.44 -6.51
N ASN A 93 7.46 -3.74 -6.50
CA ASN A 93 6.49 -4.80 -6.81
C ASN A 93 5.83 -4.64 -8.19
N ALA A 94 6.59 -4.23 -9.21
CA ALA A 94 6.11 -4.01 -10.58
C ALA A 94 6.88 -4.81 -11.65
N ALA A 95 7.75 -5.74 -11.23
CA ALA A 95 8.44 -6.63 -12.18
C ALA A 95 7.45 -7.63 -12.78
N VAL A 96 7.59 -7.88 -14.08
CA VAL A 96 6.75 -8.85 -14.80
C VAL A 96 7.51 -10.16 -14.90
N VAL A 97 7.09 -11.15 -14.11
CA VAL A 97 7.59 -12.53 -14.20
C VAL A 97 6.62 -13.34 -15.04
N LEU A 98 7.03 -13.70 -16.25
CA LEU A 98 6.28 -14.64 -17.09
C LEU A 98 6.47 -16.05 -16.49
N LYS A 99 5.37 -16.75 -16.22
CA LYS A 99 5.34 -18.14 -15.73
C LYS A 99 4.78 -19.05 -16.82
#